data_AF-A0A451AXJ4-F1
#
_entry.id   AF-A0A451AXJ4-F1
#
_cell.length_a   1.000
_cell.length_b   1.000
_cell.length_c   1.000
_cell.angle_alpha   90.00
_cell.angle_beta   90.00
_cell.angle_gamma   90.00
#
_symmetry.space_group_name_H-M   'P 1'
#
loop_
_entity.id
_entity.type
_entity.pdbx_description
1 polymer ?
#
loop_
_entity_poly.entity_id
_entity_poly.type
_entity_poly.pdbx_seq_one_letter_code
_entity_poly.pdbx_strand_id
1 'polypeptide(L)'
;MLTKASNPNHQGSKKVRGVVLNLSALDLWHEWVLTLCMILAIAAVLAPLLILMGLKHGTVQTMRDRLIEDPVNREIKPGSTLQLDAQWFTRFGSRDDVGFIIPTILRGASIVSVSPEGSSKREAMDIVPTRLGDPLILENGGQIPQEGECVLSYPASEQLKVEAGERIVVRVSRTRSGRRQREEIELKVIAVLSPRADALPKLYAPLQFVEDVETYRAGHAVAHRNWSGGKPRPPLSFTDLFVVTREPLRSLDARRLTINTGFADVESVDAAGYRAAFGFPLAEGLSVYRLTTVGNPVRPDSLKRVRQKLRGREAILLPWAEQTVLIGGNEESNADTMRIIGLSLEDGEMETLGLTGIPWGRFDPEKPAKSMRRILLPQSDRSPELSNGQVMRIRHTENPALEIPLAIQGDTVGDYAVVPVEMIGLIETAESRVIEYPKKTDEFLLARAGYRGFRMFARSINDIPGLFRQFTDMDIDVITQVREIERIKVLDRGLTRIFWLVAIVGIIGGIAALMASLYAAVERKKRDISVLRLMGLARLEVFRFPVYQGVVIASISVVLAILVYATLAGIINFVFSADLELGQKICTLPTAFFIYAFVTTSGAAILSSLLASVRTIQIDPAEAIREE
;
A
#
# COMPACT_ATOMS: atom_id res chain seq x y z
N MET A 1 20.65 -17.35 78.18
CA MET A 1 19.82 -16.30 77.56
C MET A 1 19.63 -16.70 76.10
N LEU A 2 18.48 -17.01 75.52
CA LEU A 2 17.06 -16.89 75.86
C LEU A 2 16.33 -18.13 75.28
N THR A 3 15.32 -18.58 76.01
CA THR A 3 14.37 -19.65 75.71
C THR A 3 13.57 -19.39 74.44
N LYS A 4 13.46 -20.38 73.54
CA LYS A 4 12.48 -20.39 72.45
C LYS A 4 11.47 -21.51 72.73
N ALA A 5 10.32 -21.13 73.29
CA ALA A 5 9.19 -22.01 73.52
C ALA A 5 8.65 -22.54 72.17
N SER A 6 8.75 -23.84 71.95
CA SER A 6 8.09 -24.53 70.85
C SER A 6 6.61 -24.69 71.18
N ASN A 7 5.77 -23.94 70.48
CA ASN A 7 4.32 -23.97 70.56
C ASN A 7 3.77 -25.32 70.02
N PRO A 8 3.02 -26.15 70.78
CA PRO A 8 2.60 -27.49 70.37
C PRO A 8 1.33 -27.53 69.47
N ASN A 9 0.76 -26.39 69.10
CA ASN A 9 -0.55 -26.33 68.43
C ASN A 9 -0.58 -26.57 66.90
N HIS A 10 0.54 -26.92 66.25
CA HIS A 10 0.57 -27.10 64.78
C HIS A 10 0.58 -28.54 64.27
N GLN A 11 0.71 -29.56 65.13
CA GLN A 11 0.68 -30.96 64.68
C GLN A 11 -0.74 -31.57 64.68
N GLY A 12 -1.67 -31.11 65.53
CA GLY A 12 -3.06 -31.60 65.56
C GLY A 12 -3.88 -31.19 64.33
N SER A 13 -3.71 -29.96 63.84
CA SER A 13 -4.50 -29.41 62.71
C SER A 13 -4.27 -30.13 61.38
N LYS A 14 -3.06 -30.67 61.13
CA LYS A 14 -2.76 -31.41 59.89
C LYS A 14 -3.44 -32.78 59.84
N LYS A 15 -3.51 -33.50 60.98
CA LYS A 15 -4.19 -34.81 61.06
C LYS A 15 -5.70 -34.67 60.86
N VAL A 16 -6.32 -33.67 61.49
CA VAL A 16 -7.78 -33.51 61.39
C VAL A 16 -8.22 -32.98 60.01
N ARG A 17 -7.41 -32.13 59.35
CA ARG A 17 -7.67 -31.72 57.94
C ARG A 17 -7.73 -32.91 56.97
N GLY A 18 -6.85 -33.91 57.14
CA GLY A 18 -6.86 -35.12 56.31
C GLY A 18 -8.09 -36.00 56.56
N VAL A 19 -8.58 -36.05 57.81
CA VAL A 19 -9.78 -36.80 58.18
C VAL A 19 -11.03 -36.18 57.56
N VAL A 20 -11.19 -34.85 57.61
CA VAL A 20 -12.36 -34.17 57.02
C VAL A 20 -12.42 -34.37 55.51
N LEU A 21 -11.30 -34.26 54.81
CA LEU A 21 -11.24 -34.50 53.35
C LEU A 21 -11.65 -35.94 53.00
N ASN A 22 -11.15 -36.92 53.75
CA ASN A 22 -11.47 -38.33 53.51
C ASN A 22 -12.95 -38.64 53.82
N LEU A 23 -13.48 -38.05 54.90
CA LEU A 23 -14.89 -38.16 55.25
C LEU A 23 -15.79 -37.55 54.16
N SER A 24 -15.41 -36.39 53.61
CA SER A 24 -16.13 -35.75 52.51
C SER A 24 -16.16 -36.60 51.24
N ALA A 25 -15.05 -37.27 50.90
CA ALA A 25 -14.97 -38.17 49.75
C ALA A 25 -15.79 -39.45 49.94
N LEU A 26 -15.74 -40.05 51.14
CA LEU A 26 -16.57 -41.20 51.51
C LEU A 26 -18.05 -40.86 51.48
N ASP A 27 -18.43 -39.66 51.92
CA ASP A 27 -19.81 -39.19 51.87
C ASP A 27 -20.33 -39.02 50.43
N LEU A 28 -19.49 -38.49 49.53
CA LEU A 28 -19.81 -38.42 48.10
C LEU A 28 -19.99 -39.81 47.47
N TRP A 29 -19.23 -40.81 47.93
CA TRP A 29 -19.36 -42.19 47.50
C TRP A 29 -20.61 -42.86 48.05
N HIS A 30 -21.00 -42.54 49.29
CA HIS A 30 -22.23 -43.06 49.89
C HIS A 30 -23.46 -42.57 49.13
N GLU A 31 -23.51 -41.28 48.78
CA GLU A 31 -24.57 -40.68 47.96
C GLU A 31 -24.23 -40.67 46.45
N TRP A 32 -23.64 -41.75 45.92
CA TRP A 32 -23.10 -41.79 44.56
C TRP A 32 -24.10 -41.40 43.46
N VAL A 33 -25.40 -41.68 43.62
CA VAL A 33 -26.45 -41.33 42.64
C VAL A 33 -26.61 -39.80 42.53
N LEU A 34 -26.66 -39.11 43.67
CA LEU A 34 -26.76 -37.64 43.74
C LEU A 34 -25.46 -37.00 43.24
N THR A 35 -24.32 -37.55 43.66
CA THR A 35 -22.99 -37.10 43.21
C THR A 35 -22.84 -37.23 41.69
N LEU A 36 -23.25 -38.37 41.12
CA LEU A 36 -23.20 -38.61 39.66
C LEU A 36 -24.11 -37.63 38.92
N CYS A 37 -25.34 -37.40 39.42
CA CYS A 37 -26.26 -36.43 38.83
C CYS A 37 -25.66 -35.03 38.79
N MET A 38 -25.00 -34.59 39.87
CA MET A 38 -24.31 -33.29 39.93
C MET A 38 -23.12 -33.22 38.98
N ILE A 39 -22.32 -34.29 38.94
CA ILE A 39 -21.18 -34.37 38.03
C ILE A 39 -21.64 -34.22 36.58
N LEU A 40 -22.69 -34.98 36.20
CA LEU A 40 -23.29 -34.95 34.86
C LEU A 40 -23.92 -33.60 34.55
N ALA A 41 -24.62 -32.97 35.48
CA ALA A 41 -25.24 -31.66 35.28
C ALA A 41 -24.21 -30.57 34.96
N ILE A 42 -23.11 -30.51 35.72
CA ILE A 42 -22.03 -29.54 35.46
C ILE A 42 -21.31 -29.89 34.16
N ALA A 43 -21.01 -31.18 33.92
CA ALA A 43 -20.36 -31.61 32.69
C ALA A 43 -21.20 -31.32 31.45
N ALA A 44 -22.54 -31.45 31.53
CA ALA A 44 -23.47 -31.15 30.46
C ALA A 44 -23.53 -29.66 30.10
N VAL A 45 -23.20 -28.76 31.03
CA VAL A 45 -23.05 -27.33 30.76
C VAL A 45 -21.65 -27.00 30.23
N LEU A 46 -20.61 -27.60 30.80
CA LEU A 46 -19.21 -27.29 30.47
C LEU A 46 -18.80 -27.86 29.10
N ALA A 47 -19.21 -29.07 28.76
CA ALA A 47 -18.78 -29.73 27.52
C ALA A 47 -19.23 -28.98 26.24
N PRO A 48 -20.50 -28.51 26.11
CA PRO A 48 -20.91 -27.70 24.97
C PRO A 48 -20.14 -26.37 24.86
N LEU A 49 -19.79 -25.74 25.99
CA LEU A 49 -18.97 -24.52 26.00
C LEU A 49 -17.56 -24.78 25.48
N LEU A 50 -16.93 -25.88 25.90
CA LEU A 50 -15.63 -26.32 25.40
C LEU A 50 -15.69 -26.63 23.89
N ILE A 51 -16.75 -27.29 23.43
CA ILE A 51 -16.95 -27.59 22.01
C ILE A 51 -17.13 -26.30 21.20
N LEU A 52 -17.98 -25.38 21.66
CA LEU A 52 -18.20 -24.10 20.98
C LEU A 52 -16.89 -23.30 20.87
N MET A 53 -16.09 -23.24 21.94
CA MET A 53 -14.80 -22.57 21.92
C MET A 53 -13.81 -23.31 21.02
N GLY A 54 -13.79 -24.65 21.05
CA GLY A 54 -12.95 -25.47 20.19
C GLY A 54 -13.25 -25.28 18.71
N LEU A 55 -14.54 -25.20 18.36
CA LEU A 55 -14.99 -24.88 17.00
C LEU A 55 -14.64 -23.45 16.62
N LYS A 56 -14.90 -22.48 17.49
CA LYS A 56 -14.53 -21.07 17.25
C LYS A 56 -13.03 -20.96 16.97
N HIS A 57 -12.20 -21.52 17.86
CA HIS A 57 -10.76 -21.40 17.73
C HIS A 57 -10.25 -22.15 16.51
N GLY A 58 -10.65 -23.40 16.28
CA GLY A 58 -10.19 -24.15 15.12
C GLY A 58 -10.66 -23.58 13.78
N THR A 59 -11.92 -23.12 13.67
CA THR A 59 -12.43 -22.48 12.43
C THR A 59 -11.75 -21.14 12.15
N VAL A 60 -11.68 -20.25 13.14
CA VAL A 60 -11.04 -18.93 12.99
C VAL A 60 -9.55 -19.10 12.72
N GLN A 61 -8.88 -20.02 13.41
CA GLN A 61 -7.47 -20.30 13.20
C GLN A 61 -7.22 -20.88 11.80
N THR A 62 -8.06 -21.83 11.33
CA THR A 62 -7.94 -22.38 9.98
C THR A 62 -8.14 -21.30 8.90
N MET A 63 -9.18 -20.45 9.04
CA MET A 63 -9.39 -19.34 8.11
C MET A 63 -8.24 -18.34 8.14
N ARG A 64 -7.72 -18.04 9.34
CA ARG A 64 -6.61 -17.12 9.55
C ARG A 64 -5.32 -17.67 8.98
N ASP A 65 -5.03 -18.95 9.18
CA ASP A 65 -3.83 -19.61 8.68
C ASP A 65 -3.86 -19.65 7.15
N ARG A 66 -4.98 -20.03 6.52
CA ARG A 66 -5.15 -19.93 5.05
C ARG A 66 -4.89 -18.52 4.51
N LEU A 67 -5.36 -17.50 5.21
CA LEU A 67 -5.16 -16.11 4.81
C LEU A 67 -3.73 -15.60 5.07
N ILE A 68 -3.07 -16.07 6.13
CA ILE A 68 -1.69 -15.69 6.48
C ILE A 68 -0.69 -16.40 5.57
N GLU A 69 -0.94 -17.67 5.27
CA GLU A 69 -0.07 -18.51 4.44
C GLU A 69 0.12 -17.92 3.05
N ASP A 70 -0.91 -17.29 2.49
CA ASP A 70 -0.83 -16.66 1.18
C ASP A 70 -0.40 -15.17 1.30
N PRO A 71 0.84 -14.82 0.88
CA PRO A 71 1.31 -13.44 0.90
C PRO A 71 0.47 -12.50 0.04
N VAL A 72 -0.28 -12.99 -0.96
CA VAL A 72 -1.17 -12.17 -1.80
C VAL A 72 -2.24 -11.47 -0.97
N ASN A 73 -2.69 -12.06 0.14
CA ASN A 73 -3.69 -11.44 1.02
C ASN A 73 -3.14 -10.25 1.82
N ARG A 74 -1.82 -10.13 1.92
CA ARG A 74 -1.13 -8.98 2.51
C ARG A 74 -0.75 -7.93 1.46
N GLU A 75 -1.06 -8.16 0.18
CA GLU A 75 -0.68 -7.27 -0.90
C GLU A 75 -1.65 -6.09 -1.06
N ILE A 76 -1.08 -4.92 -1.33
CA ILE A 76 -1.77 -3.66 -1.65
C ILE A 76 -1.19 -3.12 -2.94
N LYS A 77 -2.07 -2.84 -3.90
CA LYS A 77 -1.75 -2.24 -5.21
C LYS A 77 -2.68 -1.06 -5.48
N PRO A 78 -2.25 -0.04 -6.23
CA PRO A 78 -3.15 1.04 -6.62
C PRO A 78 -4.21 0.58 -7.63
N GLY A 79 -5.42 1.11 -7.50
CA GLY A 79 -6.53 0.91 -8.44
C GLY A 79 -6.40 1.78 -9.70
N SER A 80 -5.71 2.92 -9.58
CA SER A 80 -5.48 3.89 -10.65
C SER A 80 -3.99 4.18 -10.87
N THR A 81 -3.68 4.95 -11.92
CA THR A 81 -2.31 5.41 -12.18
C THR A 81 -2.01 6.62 -11.30
N LEU A 82 -0.90 6.58 -10.56
CA LEU A 82 -0.53 7.64 -9.60
C LEU A 82 0.66 8.48 -10.11
N GLN A 83 1.01 9.53 -9.37
CA GLN A 83 2.27 10.28 -9.54
C GLN A 83 3.03 10.27 -8.21
N LEU A 84 3.95 9.31 -8.03
CA LEU A 84 4.68 9.12 -6.77
C LEU A 84 6.16 9.39 -6.97
N ASP A 85 6.74 10.27 -6.16
CA ASP A 85 8.18 10.51 -6.17
C ASP A 85 8.96 9.39 -5.42
N ALA A 86 10.28 9.38 -5.55
CA ALA A 86 11.13 8.40 -4.86
C ALA A 86 11.16 8.58 -3.32
N GLN A 87 10.94 9.80 -2.82
CA GLN A 87 10.95 10.10 -1.39
C GLN A 87 9.72 9.50 -0.68
N TRP A 88 8.59 9.43 -1.38
CA TRP A 88 7.36 8.80 -0.93
C TRP A 88 7.60 7.32 -0.56
N PHE A 89 8.32 6.58 -1.40
CA PHE A 89 8.67 5.17 -1.14
C PHE A 89 9.59 5.01 0.06
N THR A 90 10.52 5.95 0.26
CA THR A 90 11.43 5.93 1.41
C THR A 90 10.65 6.19 2.71
N ARG A 91 9.73 7.15 2.70
CA ARG A 91 8.87 7.51 3.85
C ARG A 91 7.88 6.40 4.20
N PHE A 92 7.21 5.81 3.21
CA PHE A 92 6.27 4.71 3.44
C PHE A 92 6.99 3.40 3.81
N GLY A 93 8.15 3.15 3.21
CA GLY A 93 8.94 1.95 3.48
C GLY A 93 9.57 1.90 4.88
N SER A 94 9.66 3.03 5.60
CA SER A 94 10.19 3.08 6.97
C SER A 94 9.13 2.84 8.06
N ARG A 95 7.89 2.55 7.68
CA ARG A 95 6.79 2.37 8.65
C ARG A 95 6.73 0.93 9.18
N ASP A 96 6.34 0.77 10.44
CA ASP A 96 6.28 -0.54 11.10
C ASP A 96 5.17 -1.47 10.59
N ASP A 97 4.13 -0.90 9.97
CA ASP A 97 2.98 -1.62 9.39
C ASP A 97 3.22 -2.09 7.94
N VAL A 98 4.31 -1.63 7.31
CA VAL A 98 4.71 -2.00 5.94
C VAL A 98 5.84 -3.01 5.99
N GLY A 99 5.61 -4.22 5.46
CA GLY A 99 6.62 -5.27 5.39
C GLY A 99 7.52 -5.15 4.15
N PHE A 100 6.96 -4.68 3.04
CA PHE A 100 7.66 -4.50 1.77
C PHE A 100 6.96 -3.44 0.92
N ILE A 101 7.72 -2.63 0.20
CA ILE A 101 7.18 -1.71 -0.80
C ILE A 101 8.17 -1.53 -1.93
N ILE A 102 7.69 -1.59 -3.17
CA ILE A 102 8.48 -1.33 -4.36
C ILE A 102 7.66 -0.53 -5.37
N PRO A 103 8.27 0.45 -6.06
CA PRO A 103 7.60 1.13 -7.16
C PRO A 103 7.31 0.19 -8.33
N THR A 104 6.30 0.55 -9.12
CA THR A 104 5.99 -0.11 -10.40
C THR A 104 5.96 0.89 -11.54
N ILE A 105 6.20 0.39 -12.75
CA ILE A 105 6.14 1.16 -14.00
C ILE A 105 4.71 1.21 -14.55
N LEU A 106 4.49 1.98 -15.62
CA LEU A 106 3.24 1.99 -16.36
C LEU A 106 2.82 0.59 -16.81
N ARG A 107 1.54 0.20 -16.63
CA ARG A 107 1.00 -1.07 -17.14
C ARG A 107 1.23 -1.27 -18.64
N GLY A 108 1.20 -0.19 -19.43
CA GLY A 108 1.50 -0.26 -20.86
C GLY A 108 2.97 -0.56 -21.17
N ALA A 109 3.87 -0.30 -20.22
CA ALA A 109 5.31 -0.56 -20.36
C ALA A 109 5.73 -1.93 -19.82
N SER A 110 4.93 -2.56 -18.95
CA SER A 110 5.31 -3.81 -18.25
C SER A 110 5.15 -5.09 -19.07
N ILE A 111 4.31 -5.10 -20.11
CA ILE A 111 4.12 -6.31 -20.94
C ILE A 111 5.31 -6.48 -21.89
N VAL A 112 6.11 -7.54 -21.74
CA VAL A 112 7.25 -7.87 -22.62
C VAL A 112 7.01 -9.18 -23.37
N SER A 113 7.71 -9.38 -24.50
CA SER A 113 7.69 -10.66 -25.22
C SER A 113 8.86 -11.52 -24.75
N VAL A 114 8.57 -12.74 -24.31
CA VAL A 114 9.57 -13.66 -23.77
C VAL A 114 9.56 -14.96 -24.58
N SER A 115 10.73 -15.52 -24.81
CA SER A 115 10.89 -16.82 -25.46
C SER A 115 12.02 -17.61 -24.80
N PRO A 116 11.95 -18.95 -24.77
CA PRO A 116 13.11 -19.78 -24.42
C PRO A 116 14.30 -19.50 -25.34
N GLU A 117 15.51 -19.74 -24.85
CA GLU A 117 16.71 -19.68 -25.69
C GLU A 117 16.57 -20.63 -26.90
N GLY A 118 16.87 -20.13 -28.10
CA GLY A 118 16.76 -20.90 -29.34
C GLY A 118 15.34 -21.12 -29.89
N SER A 119 14.29 -20.66 -29.18
CA SER A 119 12.90 -20.78 -29.65
C SER A 119 12.42 -19.54 -30.41
N SER A 120 11.64 -19.76 -31.47
CA SER A 120 10.96 -18.67 -32.20
C SER A 120 9.60 -18.31 -31.62
N LYS A 121 9.03 -19.17 -30.75
CA LYS A 121 7.73 -18.98 -30.11
C LYS A 121 7.86 -17.97 -28.98
N ARG A 122 7.04 -16.91 -29.04
CA ARG A 122 7.07 -15.79 -28.10
C ARG A 122 5.75 -15.70 -27.36
N GLU A 123 5.86 -15.49 -26.07
CA GLU A 123 4.74 -15.34 -25.17
C GLU A 123 4.78 -13.94 -24.56
N ALA A 124 3.64 -13.27 -24.50
CA ALA A 124 3.54 -11.96 -23.87
C ALA A 124 3.25 -12.16 -22.38
N MET A 125 4.07 -11.55 -21.52
CA MET A 125 3.88 -11.64 -20.07
C MET A 125 4.23 -10.32 -19.38
N ASP A 126 3.64 -10.15 -18.21
CA ASP A 126 3.84 -8.96 -17.39
C ASP A 126 5.17 -9.06 -16.63
N ILE A 127 5.99 -8.00 -16.72
CA ILE A 127 7.20 -7.87 -15.92
C ILE A 127 6.92 -7.14 -14.63
N VAL A 128 7.23 -7.79 -13.51
CA VAL A 128 6.96 -7.26 -12.18
C VAL A 128 8.28 -6.98 -11.46
N PRO A 129 8.48 -5.76 -10.93
CA PRO A 129 9.69 -5.46 -10.19
C PRO A 129 9.69 -6.18 -8.84
N THR A 130 10.87 -6.62 -8.43
CA THR A 130 11.13 -7.17 -7.11
C THR A 130 12.45 -6.65 -6.54
N ARG A 131 12.62 -6.80 -5.23
CA ARG A 131 13.83 -6.43 -4.48
C ARG A 131 13.97 -7.31 -3.24
N LEU A 132 15.07 -7.14 -2.52
CA LEU A 132 15.31 -7.82 -1.25
C LEU A 132 14.14 -7.61 -0.28
N GLY A 133 13.72 -8.71 0.36
CA GLY A 133 12.60 -8.75 1.31
C GLY A 133 11.22 -8.95 0.70
N ASP A 134 11.10 -9.27 -0.59
CA ASP A 134 9.81 -9.55 -1.25
C ASP A 134 9.15 -10.83 -0.70
N PRO A 135 8.05 -10.73 0.08
CA PRO A 135 7.43 -11.89 0.72
C PRO A 135 6.84 -12.88 -0.29
N LEU A 136 6.34 -12.38 -1.43
CA LEU A 136 5.74 -13.22 -2.46
C LEU A 136 6.75 -14.20 -3.05
N ILE A 137 7.99 -13.76 -3.26
CA ILE A 137 9.05 -14.60 -3.83
C ILE A 137 9.61 -15.53 -2.77
N LEU A 138 9.97 -14.99 -1.60
CA LEU A 138 10.67 -15.74 -0.55
C LEU A 138 9.80 -16.84 0.08
N GLU A 139 8.51 -16.60 0.27
CA GLU A 139 7.58 -17.59 0.87
C GLU A 139 7.13 -18.66 -0.14
N ASN A 140 7.43 -18.49 -1.44
CA ASN A 140 7.02 -19.40 -2.50
C ASN A 140 8.19 -20.15 -3.15
N GLY A 141 9.28 -20.36 -2.40
CA GLY A 141 10.44 -21.14 -2.83
C GLY A 141 11.36 -20.42 -3.83
N GLY A 142 11.13 -19.12 -4.05
CA GLY A 142 11.95 -18.30 -4.93
C GLY A 142 13.15 -17.67 -4.22
N GLN A 143 14.06 -17.14 -5.02
CA GLN A 143 15.17 -16.30 -4.59
C GLN A 143 15.07 -14.94 -5.27
N ILE A 144 15.54 -13.87 -4.64
CA ILE A 144 15.45 -12.54 -5.22
C ILE A 144 16.46 -12.43 -6.38
N PRO A 145 16.01 -12.14 -7.62
CA PRO A 145 16.90 -12.05 -8.77
C PRO A 145 17.85 -10.86 -8.69
N GLN A 146 19.09 -11.06 -9.15
CA GLN A 146 20.07 -10.00 -9.37
C GLN A 146 20.06 -9.52 -10.83
N GLU A 147 21.01 -8.65 -11.19
CA GLU A 147 21.14 -8.20 -12.58
C GLU A 147 21.41 -9.39 -13.52
N GLY A 148 20.65 -9.48 -14.61
CA GLY A 148 20.72 -10.59 -15.58
C GLY A 148 19.94 -11.84 -15.15
N GLU A 149 19.24 -11.81 -14.02
CA GLU A 149 18.45 -12.92 -13.52
C GLU A 149 16.96 -12.57 -13.47
N CYS A 150 16.11 -13.60 -13.44
CA CYS A 150 14.68 -13.46 -13.24
C CYS A 150 14.09 -14.66 -12.50
N VAL A 151 12.89 -14.46 -11.95
CA VAL A 151 12.05 -15.51 -11.38
C VAL A 151 10.76 -15.58 -12.17
N LEU A 152 10.29 -16.79 -12.47
CA LEU A 152 9.04 -17.00 -13.20
C LEU A 152 7.92 -17.42 -12.25
N SER A 153 6.69 -16.98 -12.53
CA SER A 153 5.52 -17.64 -11.96
C SER A 153 5.36 -19.05 -12.55
N TYR A 154 4.70 -19.95 -11.83
CA TYR A 154 4.42 -21.30 -12.33
C TYR A 154 3.73 -21.30 -13.72
N PRO A 155 2.66 -20.50 -13.97
CA PRO A 155 2.06 -20.44 -15.30
C PRO A 155 3.00 -19.94 -16.39
N ALA A 156 3.94 -19.04 -16.08
CA ALA A 156 4.93 -18.57 -17.06
C ALA A 156 5.93 -19.67 -17.42
N SER A 157 6.39 -20.44 -16.44
CA SER A 157 7.26 -21.61 -16.67
C SER A 157 6.57 -22.67 -17.52
N GLU A 158 5.31 -23.00 -17.25
CA GLU A 158 4.51 -23.95 -18.04
C GLU A 158 4.30 -23.47 -19.49
N GLN A 159 3.98 -22.18 -19.67
CA GLN A 159 3.72 -21.61 -21.00
C GLN A 159 4.99 -21.54 -21.85
N LEU A 160 6.13 -21.22 -21.24
CA LEU A 160 7.44 -21.19 -21.89
C LEU A 160 8.07 -22.58 -22.03
N LYS A 161 7.66 -23.56 -21.20
CA LYS A 161 8.31 -24.86 -21.01
C LYS A 161 9.77 -24.72 -20.57
N VAL A 162 10.00 -23.92 -19.54
CA VAL A 162 11.33 -23.55 -19.04
C VAL A 162 11.43 -23.82 -17.54
N GLU A 163 12.53 -24.40 -17.10
CA GLU A 163 12.81 -24.71 -15.70
C GLU A 163 13.84 -23.76 -15.06
N ALA A 164 14.02 -23.86 -13.73
CA ALA A 164 15.05 -23.12 -13.03
C ALA A 164 16.46 -23.57 -13.49
N GLY A 165 17.32 -22.60 -13.78
CA GLY A 165 18.68 -22.80 -14.30
C GLY A 165 18.82 -22.47 -15.79
N GLU A 166 17.72 -22.49 -16.54
CA GLU A 166 17.71 -22.21 -17.98
C GLU A 166 17.71 -20.71 -18.29
N ARG A 167 17.89 -20.38 -19.58
CA ARG A 167 17.90 -19.00 -20.07
C ARG A 167 16.68 -18.70 -20.93
N ILE A 168 16.22 -17.46 -20.81
CA ILE A 168 15.16 -16.90 -21.62
C ILE A 168 15.63 -15.62 -22.29
N VAL A 169 15.05 -15.33 -23.46
CA VAL A 169 15.27 -14.08 -24.18
C VAL A 169 14.06 -13.19 -23.98
N VAL A 170 14.26 -12.05 -23.33
CA VAL A 170 13.25 -11.00 -23.19
C VAL A 170 13.44 -9.98 -24.29
N ARG A 171 12.36 -9.68 -25.01
CA ARG A 171 12.35 -8.72 -26.09
C ARG A 171 11.48 -7.52 -25.74
N VAL A 172 12.10 -6.35 -25.78
CA VAL A 172 11.43 -5.06 -25.57
C VAL A 172 11.26 -4.39 -26.92
N SER A 173 10.00 -4.17 -27.33
CA SER A 173 9.66 -3.49 -28.58
C SER A 173 9.06 -2.11 -28.33
N ARG A 174 9.32 -1.19 -29.26
CA ARG A 174 8.71 0.16 -29.32
C ARG A 174 8.51 0.61 -30.77
N THR A 175 7.65 1.60 -30.97
CA THR A 175 7.51 2.28 -32.28
C THR A 175 7.97 3.73 -32.12
N ARG A 176 8.97 4.15 -32.89
CA ARG A 176 9.52 5.51 -32.87
C ARG A 176 9.59 6.05 -34.30
N SER A 177 9.02 7.24 -34.53
CA SER A 177 8.98 7.87 -35.85
C SER A 177 8.46 6.95 -36.96
N GLY A 178 7.42 6.15 -36.66
CA GLY A 178 6.82 5.17 -37.58
C GLY A 178 7.65 3.89 -37.81
N ARG A 179 8.86 3.77 -37.24
CA ARG A 179 9.70 2.57 -37.33
C ARG A 179 9.62 1.75 -36.06
N ARG A 180 9.45 0.43 -36.19
CA ARG A 180 9.54 -0.51 -35.06
C ARG A 180 11.00 -0.77 -34.72
N GLN A 181 11.33 -0.62 -33.44
CA GLN A 181 12.64 -0.93 -32.88
C GLN A 181 12.48 -2.01 -31.81
N ARG A 182 13.48 -2.88 -31.67
CA ARG A 182 13.48 -3.95 -30.67
C ARG A 182 14.88 -4.09 -30.08
N GLU A 183 14.92 -4.35 -28.78
CA GLU A 183 16.12 -4.77 -28.06
C GLU A 183 15.84 -6.14 -27.45
N GLU A 184 16.86 -6.99 -27.37
CA GLU A 184 16.79 -8.33 -26.80
C GLU A 184 17.80 -8.43 -25.67
N ILE A 185 17.42 -9.12 -24.61
CA ILE A 185 18.28 -9.37 -23.45
C ILE A 185 18.05 -10.80 -22.97
N GLU A 186 19.15 -11.47 -22.65
CA GLU A 186 19.14 -12.79 -22.04
C GLU A 186 19.03 -12.65 -20.52
N LEU A 187 18.09 -13.38 -19.93
CA LEU A 187 17.95 -13.51 -18.48
C LEU A 187 18.06 -14.97 -18.08
N LYS A 188 18.73 -15.23 -16.96
CA LYS A 188 18.77 -16.56 -16.33
C LYS A 188 17.59 -16.73 -15.39
N VAL A 189 16.83 -17.81 -15.56
CA VAL A 189 15.75 -18.18 -14.63
C VAL A 189 16.39 -18.81 -13.40
N ILE A 190 16.34 -18.14 -12.25
CA ILE A 190 16.96 -18.66 -11.01
C ILE A 190 16.00 -19.48 -10.16
N ALA A 191 14.68 -19.27 -10.32
CA ALA A 191 13.65 -20.02 -9.64
C ALA A 191 12.32 -19.92 -10.40
N VAL A 192 11.47 -20.93 -10.20
CA VAL A 192 10.05 -20.92 -10.57
C VAL A 192 9.25 -20.95 -9.27
N LEU A 193 8.35 -19.98 -9.09
CA LEU A 193 7.52 -19.91 -7.89
C LEU A 193 6.51 -21.06 -7.85
N SER A 194 6.07 -21.40 -6.65
CA SER A 194 4.99 -22.37 -6.46
C SER A 194 3.67 -21.91 -7.14
N PRO A 195 2.75 -22.84 -7.51
CA PRO A 195 1.50 -22.50 -8.20
C PRO A 195 0.58 -21.53 -7.44
N ARG A 196 0.70 -21.46 -6.10
CA ARG A 196 -0.10 -20.55 -5.26
C ARG A 196 0.38 -19.09 -5.33
N ALA A 197 1.60 -18.84 -5.82
CA ALA A 197 2.18 -17.49 -5.81
C ALA A 197 1.49 -16.53 -6.77
N ASP A 198 1.16 -17.00 -7.99
CA ASP A 198 0.48 -16.18 -8.98
C ASP A 198 -0.25 -17.05 -9.99
N ALA A 199 -1.51 -16.72 -10.26
CA ALA A 199 -2.34 -17.42 -11.23
C ALA A 199 -2.05 -16.99 -12.68
N LEU A 200 -1.32 -15.90 -12.89
CA LEU A 200 -1.00 -15.37 -14.21
C LEU A 200 0.48 -15.59 -14.58
N PRO A 201 0.79 -15.67 -15.89
CA PRO A 201 2.17 -15.73 -16.36
C PRO A 201 2.86 -14.39 -16.12
N LYS A 202 3.87 -14.38 -15.24
CA LYS A 202 4.64 -13.20 -14.85
C LYS A 202 6.12 -13.50 -14.77
N LEU A 203 6.92 -12.47 -15.06
CA LEU A 203 8.36 -12.47 -14.93
C LEU A 203 8.73 -11.46 -13.84
N TYR A 204 9.31 -11.92 -12.74
CA TYR A 204 9.82 -11.06 -11.68
C TYR A 204 11.30 -10.75 -11.94
N ALA A 205 11.65 -9.46 -11.92
CA ALA A 205 13.01 -9.00 -12.21
C ALA A 205 13.41 -7.82 -11.30
N PRO A 206 14.71 -7.50 -11.18
CA PRO A 206 15.16 -6.35 -10.42
C PRO A 206 14.51 -5.06 -10.91
N LEU A 207 14.19 -4.15 -9.97
CA LEU A 207 13.58 -2.86 -10.30
C LEU A 207 14.30 -2.14 -11.44
N GLN A 208 15.64 -2.04 -11.37
CA GLN A 208 16.45 -1.36 -12.39
C GLN A 208 16.18 -1.88 -13.81
N PHE A 209 16.03 -3.21 -13.99
CA PHE A 209 15.72 -3.77 -15.30
C PHE A 209 14.32 -3.36 -15.79
N VAL A 210 13.33 -3.37 -14.89
CA VAL A 210 11.96 -2.92 -15.21
C VAL A 210 11.93 -1.43 -15.59
N GLU A 211 12.72 -0.61 -14.91
CA GLU A 211 12.88 0.81 -15.20
C GLU A 211 13.57 1.07 -16.55
N ASP A 212 14.57 0.26 -16.89
CA ASP A 212 15.25 0.30 -18.19
C ASP A 212 14.27 0.00 -19.33
N VAL A 213 13.39 -0.99 -19.14
CA VAL A 213 12.32 -1.35 -20.10
C VAL A 213 11.37 -0.17 -20.32
N GLU A 214 10.90 0.48 -19.26
CA GLU A 214 10.03 1.66 -19.36
C GLU A 214 10.74 2.83 -20.04
N THR A 215 11.98 3.11 -19.66
CA THR A 215 12.82 4.17 -20.23
C THR A 215 13.02 3.98 -21.74
N TYR A 216 13.32 2.75 -22.16
CA TYR A 216 13.42 2.43 -23.57
C TYR A 216 12.08 2.57 -24.29
N ARG A 217 10.97 2.10 -23.71
CA ARG A 217 9.63 2.26 -24.30
C ARG A 217 9.18 3.70 -24.44
N ALA A 218 9.60 4.57 -23.52
CA ALA A 218 9.40 6.01 -23.61
C ALA A 218 10.19 6.66 -24.75
N GLY A 219 11.09 5.91 -25.41
CA GLY A 219 11.88 6.38 -26.56
C GLY A 219 13.28 6.87 -26.17
N HIS A 220 13.67 6.73 -24.91
CA HIS A 220 14.96 7.17 -24.40
C HIS A 220 16.05 6.09 -24.54
N ALA A 221 17.31 6.52 -24.51
CA ALA A 221 18.46 5.62 -24.51
C ALA A 221 18.71 5.05 -23.11
N VAL A 222 19.16 3.81 -23.03
CA VAL A 222 19.60 3.17 -21.77
C VAL A 222 21.07 2.84 -21.90
N ALA A 223 21.92 3.77 -21.47
CA ALA A 223 23.35 3.78 -21.79
C ALA A 223 24.10 2.56 -21.24
N HIS A 224 23.85 2.14 -20.00
CA HIS A 224 24.52 0.98 -19.39
C HIS A 224 24.13 -0.35 -20.05
N ARG A 225 23.02 -0.40 -20.79
CA ARG A 225 22.60 -1.58 -21.58
C ARG A 225 22.96 -1.48 -23.06
N ASN A 226 23.60 -0.39 -23.47
CA ASN A 226 23.83 -0.06 -24.89
C ASN A 226 22.54 -0.02 -25.73
N TRP A 227 21.38 0.25 -25.12
CA TRP A 227 20.13 0.36 -25.87
C TRP A 227 20.00 1.73 -26.49
N SER A 228 19.81 1.74 -27.81
CA SER A 228 19.72 2.97 -28.58
C SER A 228 18.46 3.76 -28.21
N GLY A 229 18.51 5.09 -28.27
CA GLY A 229 17.35 5.93 -27.99
C GLY A 229 17.63 7.41 -28.12
N GLY A 230 16.59 8.23 -28.01
CA GLY A 230 16.76 9.67 -27.92
C GLY A 230 17.28 10.05 -26.55
N LYS A 231 17.94 11.20 -26.44
CA LYS A 231 18.04 11.86 -25.14
C LYS A 231 16.62 12.23 -24.68
N PRO A 232 16.31 12.23 -23.38
CA PRO A 232 15.02 12.67 -22.86
C PRO A 232 14.88 14.19 -22.96
N ARG A 233 15.04 14.77 -24.15
CA ARG A 233 14.85 16.20 -24.36
C ARG A 233 13.36 16.53 -24.24
N PRO A 234 13.01 17.62 -23.54
CA PRO A 234 11.64 18.10 -23.51
C PRO A 234 11.20 18.45 -24.93
N PRO A 235 9.99 18.05 -25.37
CA PRO A 235 9.42 18.59 -26.59
C PRO A 235 9.26 20.10 -26.45
N LEU A 236 9.27 20.84 -27.57
CA LEU A 236 8.87 22.24 -27.56
C LEU A 236 7.35 22.34 -27.74
N SER A 237 6.70 23.15 -26.93
CA SER A 237 5.25 23.41 -26.97
C SER A 237 4.95 24.89 -27.06
N PHE A 238 3.88 25.25 -27.77
CA PHE A 238 3.43 26.65 -27.90
C PHE A 238 1.92 26.72 -27.73
N THR A 239 1.41 27.82 -27.20
CA THR A 239 -0.04 28.04 -27.04
C THR A 239 -0.64 28.59 -28.32
N ASP A 240 0.07 29.50 -28.98
CA ASP A 240 -0.39 30.21 -30.17
C ASP A 240 0.68 30.29 -31.26
N LEU A 241 0.25 30.73 -32.44
CA LEU A 241 1.12 31.04 -33.56
C LEU A 241 0.65 32.33 -34.22
N PHE A 242 1.54 33.32 -34.27
CA PHE A 242 1.32 34.51 -35.10
C PHE A 242 1.89 34.26 -36.50
N VAL A 243 1.08 34.53 -37.50
CA VAL A 243 1.42 34.44 -38.93
C VAL A 243 1.43 35.85 -39.48
N VAL A 244 2.59 36.31 -39.92
CA VAL A 244 2.77 37.65 -40.49
C VAL A 244 2.96 37.52 -42.00
N THR A 245 2.18 38.26 -42.79
CA THR A 245 2.24 38.23 -44.26
C THR A 245 2.27 39.64 -44.83
N ARG A 246 2.94 39.83 -45.97
CA ARG A 246 2.92 41.10 -46.71
C ARG A 246 1.58 41.38 -47.37
N GLU A 247 0.89 40.34 -47.83
CA GLU A 247 -0.45 40.45 -48.40
C GLU A 247 -1.50 39.89 -47.42
N PRO A 248 -2.66 40.54 -47.26
CA PRO A 248 -3.73 40.02 -46.42
C PRO A 248 -4.25 38.69 -46.98
N LEU A 249 -4.41 37.71 -46.11
CA LEU A 249 -5.02 36.43 -46.45
C LEU A 249 -6.52 36.62 -46.69
N ARG A 250 -7.04 35.96 -47.73
CA ARG A 250 -8.49 35.81 -47.91
C ARG A 250 -9.04 35.02 -46.72
N SER A 251 -10.28 35.30 -46.33
CA SER A 251 -10.94 34.62 -45.19
C SER A 251 -10.89 33.09 -45.27
N LEU A 252 -11.04 32.52 -46.47
CA LEU A 252 -10.93 31.08 -46.72
C LEU A 252 -9.49 30.56 -46.53
N ASP A 253 -8.48 31.31 -46.99
CA ASP A 253 -7.08 30.93 -46.87
C ASP A 253 -6.63 30.96 -45.41
N ALA A 254 -7.07 31.97 -44.65
CA ALA A 254 -6.84 32.06 -43.21
C ALA A 254 -7.47 30.87 -42.48
N ARG A 255 -8.77 30.57 -42.72
CA ARG A 255 -9.43 29.40 -42.12
C ARG A 255 -8.81 28.07 -42.52
N ARG A 256 -8.23 27.97 -43.72
CA ARG A 256 -7.52 26.77 -44.14
C ARG A 256 -6.31 26.48 -43.24
N LEU A 257 -5.75 27.46 -42.54
CA LEU A 257 -4.61 27.27 -41.65
C LEU A 257 -4.92 26.45 -40.40
N THR A 258 -6.19 26.31 -39.98
CA THR A 258 -6.58 25.52 -38.79
C THR A 258 -6.80 24.03 -39.10
N ILE A 259 -7.15 23.70 -40.36
CA ILE A 259 -7.51 22.31 -40.77
C ILE A 259 -6.30 21.37 -40.67
N ASN A 260 -6.33 20.28 -39.89
CA ASN A 260 -5.23 19.31 -39.78
C ASN A 260 -3.86 19.90 -39.36
N THR A 261 -3.83 21.09 -38.76
CA THR A 261 -2.58 21.69 -38.27
C THR A 261 -2.44 21.57 -36.75
N GLY A 262 -3.54 21.46 -36.02
CA GLY A 262 -3.58 21.41 -34.56
C GLY A 262 -4.04 22.72 -33.92
N PHE A 263 -4.30 23.76 -34.72
CA PHE A 263 -4.92 25.00 -34.28
C PHE A 263 -6.44 24.91 -34.43
N ALA A 264 -7.15 25.54 -33.50
CA ALA A 264 -8.62 25.51 -33.45
C ALA A 264 -9.22 26.73 -34.15
N ASP A 265 -8.64 27.91 -33.95
CA ASP A 265 -9.18 29.17 -34.46
C ASP A 265 -8.11 30.05 -35.11
N VAL A 266 -8.55 31.06 -35.86
CA VAL A 266 -7.72 32.07 -36.51
C VAL A 266 -8.41 33.44 -36.50
N GLU A 267 -7.72 34.44 -35.97
CA GLU A 267 -8.18 35.82 -35.91
C GLU A 267 -7.17 36.79 -36.52
N SER A 268 -7.64 37.89 -37.11
CA SER A 268 -6.75 38.99 -37.53
C SER A 268 -6.39 39.86 -36.34
N VAL A 269 -5.11 40.19 -36.18
CA VAL A 269 -4.60 41.03 -35.09
C VAL A 269 -4.23 42.40 -35.64
N ASP A 270 -4.65 43.45 -34.94
CA ASP A 270 -4.29 44.82 -35.28
C ASP A 270 -2.88 45.20 -34.76
N ALA A 271 -2.38 46.37 -35.16
CA ALA A 271 -1.05 46.82 -34.78
C ALA A 271 -0.89 47.00 -33.26
N ALA A 272 -1.97 47.38 -32.56
CA ALA A 272 -1.99 47.53 -31.11
C ALA A 272 -1.86 46.18 -30.39
N GLY A 273 -2.64 45.17 -30.82
CA GLY A 273 -2.57 43.81 -30.32
C GLY A 273 -1.21 43.14 -30.59
N TYR A 274 -0.62 43.39 -31.77
CA TYR A 274 0.73 42.93 -32.08
C TYR A 274 1.77 43.55 -31.13
N ARG A 275 1.73 44.88 -30.95
CA ARG A 275 2.65 45.57 -30.03
C ARG A 275 2.47 45.08 -28.59
N ALA A 276 1.25 44.83 -28.13
CA ALA A 276 0.99 44.30 -26.80
C ALA A 276 1.63 42.90 -26.59
N ALA A 277 1.60 42.05 -27.63
CA ALA A 277 2.13 40.69 -27.57
C ALA A 277 3.67 40.63 -27.67
N PHE A 278 4.28 41.48 -28.50
CA PHE A 278 5.72 41.40 -28.82
C PHE A 278 6.57 42.57 -28.29
N GLY A 279 5.96 43.67 -27.83
CA GLY A 279 6.69 44.80 -27.24
C GLY A 279 7.39 45.71 -28.24
N PHE A 280 7.11 45.57 -29.55
CA PHE A 280 7.62 46.46 -30.61
C PHE A 280 6.56 46.68 -31.68
N PRO A 281 6.60 47.80 -32.44
CA PRO A 281 5.57 48.12 -33.41
C PRO A 281 5.60 47.17 -34.63
N LEU A 282 4.42 46.93 -35.21
CA LEU A 282 4.30 46.20 -36.48
C LEU A 282 4.79 47.09 -37.63
N ALA A 283 5.66 46.57 -38.50
CA ALA A 283 6.11 47.30 -39.68
C ALA A 283 4.97 47.58 -40.66
N GLU A 284 5.05 48.69 -41.40
CA GLU A 284 4.01 49.12 -42.32
C GLU A 284 3.79 48.11 -43.45
N GLY A 285 2.52 47.91 -43.85
CA GLY A 285 2.16 47.02 -44.95
C GLY A 285 2.12 45.53 -44.59
N LEU A 286 2.23 45.16 -43.32
CA LEU A 286 2.09 43.77 -42.88
C LEU A 286 0.69 43.48 -42.31
N SER A 287 0.20 42.27 -42.59
CA SER A 287 -1.02 41.69 -42.01
C SER A 287 -0.64 40.60 -41.02
N VAL A 288 -1.31 40.56 -39.85
CA VAL A 288 -1.01 39.59 -38.79
C VAL A 288 -2.26 38.77 -38.48
N TYR A 289 -2.07 37.46 -38.33
CA TYR A 289 -3.10 36.53 -37.90
C TYR A 289 -2.61 35.73 -36.70
N ARG A 290 -3.43 35.60 -35.65
CA ARG A 290 -3.15 34.73 -34.51
C ARG A 290 -3.95 33.45 -34.66
N LEU A 291 -3.25 32.32 -34.62
CA LEU A 291 -3.86 31.00 -34.55
C LEU A 291 -3.74 30.50 -33.12
N THR A 292 -4.87 30.09 -32.55
CA THR A 292 -4.96 29.66 -31.16
C THR A 292 -5.26 28.17 -31.07
N THR A 293 -4.89 27.57 -29.93
CA THR A 293 -5.16 26.16 -29.64
C THR A 293 -6.33 26.00 -28.67
N VAL A 294 -6.98 24.83 -28.70
CA VAL A 294 -7.97 24.43 -27.69
C VAL A 294 -7.48 23.13 -27.06
N GLY A 295 -7.09 23.20 -25.80
CA GLY A 295 -6.70 22.06 -24.96
C GLY A 295 -5.25 21.58 -25.14
N ASN A 296 -4.82 21.21 -26.34
CA ASN A 296 -3.49 20.64 -26.55
C ASN A 296 -2.48 21.67 -27.07
N PRO A 297 -1.29 21.78 -26.45
CA PRO A 297 -0.26 22.66 -26.96
C PRO A 297 0.25 22.22 -28.33
N VAL A 298 0.63 23.19 -29.14
CA VAL A 298 1.15 23.00 -30.49
C VAL A 298 2.63 22.65 -30.48
N ARG A 299 3.03 21.73 -31.37
CA ARG A 299 4.40 21.23 -31.51
C ARG A 299 5.06 21.72 -32.81
N PRO A 300 6.40 21.60 -32.96
CA PRO A 300 7.10 21.95 -34.20
C PRO A 300 6.52 21.34 -35.48
N ASP A 301 5.96 20.13 -35.41
CA ASP A 301 5.30 19.50 -36.56
C ASP A 301 4.07 20.27 -37.04
N SER A 302 3.31 20.89 -36.14
CA SER A 302 2.17 21.75 -36.48
C SER A 302 2.64 23.00 -37.22
N LEU A 303 3.74 23.61 -36.76
CA LEU A 303 4.37 24.76 -37.42
C LEU A 303 4.79 24.40 -38.86
N LYS A 304 5.38 23.22 -39.05
CA LYS A 304 5.75 22.69 -40.36
C LYS A 304 4.54 22.51 -41.29
N ARG A 305 3.41 22.03 -40.76
CA ARG A 305 2.15 21.89 -41.52
C ARG A 305 1.58 23.26 -41.93
N VAL A 306 1.60 24.26 -41.04
CA VAL A 306 1.19 25.64 -41.38
C VAL A 306 2.12 26.22 -42.45
N ARG A 307 3.44 26.11 -42.27
CA ARG A 307 4.44 26.55 -43.26
C ARG A 307 4.22 25.89 -44.63
N GLN A 308 3.85 24.61 -44.67
CA GLN A 308 3.55 23.91 -45.91
C GLN A 308 2.32 24.49 -46.64
N LYS A 309 1.30 24.94 -45.90
CA LYS A 309 0.09 25.55 -46.47
C LYS A 309 0.32 26.96 -46.99
N LEU A 310 1.29 27.66 -46.42
CA LEU A 310 1.71 29.00 -46.83
C LEU A 310 2.84 28.98 -47.86
N ARG A 311 3.19 27.81 -48.42
CA ARG A 311 4.22 27.72 -49.48
C ARG A 311 3.88 28.64 -50.65
N GLY A 312 4.89 29.38 -51.11
CA GLY A 312 4.74 30.38 -52.17
C GLY A 312 4.23 31.74 -51.68
N ARG A 313 3.96 31.90 -50.39
CA ARG A 313 3.72 33.19 -49.74
C ARG A 313 4.88 33.51 -48.81
N GLU A 314 5.35 34.76 -48.82
CA GLU A 314 6.35 35.25 -47.87
C GLU A 314 5.66 35.46 -46.51
N ALA A 315 5.57 34.38 -45.73
CA ALA A 315 4.93 34.35 -44.43
C ALA A 315 5.93 34.04 -43.32
N ILE A 316 5.97 34.88 -42.30
CA ILE A 316 6.79 34.71 -41.10
C ILE A 316 5.94 34.02 -40.04
N LEU A 317 6.49 32.98 -39.43
CA LEU A 317 5.84 32.22 -38.38
C LEU A 317 6.49 32.55 -37.04
N LEU A 318 5.71 33.09 -36.12
CA LEU A 318 6.13 33.48 -34.78
C LEU A 318 5.38 32.62 -33.75
N PRO A 319 5.93 31.44 -33.37
CA PRO A 319 5.37 30.65 -32.28
C PRO A 319 5.36 31.47 -30.99
N TRP A 320 4.30 31.36 -30.20
CA TRP A 320 4.11 32.23 -29.06
C TRP A 320 3.54 31.47 -27.86
N ALA A 321 3.98 31.88 -26.68
CA ALA A 321 3.40 31.57 -25.39
C ALA A 321 3.66 32.74 -24.45
N GLU A 322 2.70 33.09 -23.60
CA GLU A 322 2.86 34.16 -22.64
C GLU A 322 3.74 33.71 -21.48
N GLN A 323 4.85 34.42 -21.24
CA GLN A 323 5.85 33.99 -20.26
C GLN A 323 6.38 35.18 -19.46
N THR A 324 6.41 35.01 -18.14
CA THR A 324 7.00 35.96 -17.18
C THR A 324 7.99 35.20 -16.30
N VAL A 325 9.19 35.75 -16.15
CA VAL A 325 10.30 35.10 -15.44
C VAL A 325 10.89 36.02 -14.38
N LEU A 326 11.55 35.43 -13.39
CA LEU A 326 12.32 36.15 -12.39
C LEU A 326 13.81 36.08 -12.77
N ILE A 327 14.47 37.24 -12.81
CA ILE A 327 15.89 37.35 -13.15
C ILE A 327 16.59 38.18 -12.07
N GLY A 328 17.68 37.65 -11.51
CA GLY A 328 18.48 38.34 -10.49
C GLY A 328 18.28 37.81 -9.06
N GLY A 329 19.21 38.15 -8.17
CA GLY A 329 19.19 37.78 -6.74
C GLY A 329 19.51 36.31 -6.42
N ASN A 330 20.27 36.05 -5.35
CA ASN A 330 20.37 34.69 -4.79
C ASN A 330 19.07 34.28 -4.07
N GLU A 331 18.31 35.25 -3.56
CA GLU A 331 17.00 35.10 -2.90
C GLU A 331 15.88 35.68 -3.76
N GLU A 332 14.68 35.07 -3.68
CA GLU A 332 13.49 35.41 -4.47
C GLU A 332 12.98 36.85 -4.24
N SER A 333 13.28 37.41 -3.06
CA SER A 333 12.95 38.77 -2.63
C SER A 333 13.69 39.87 -3.38
N ASN A 334 14.78 39.54 -4.08
CA ASN A 334 15.67 40.49 -4.75
C ASN A 334 15.78 40.23 -6.27
N ALA A 335 14.77 39.57 -6.85
CA ALA A 335 14.71 39.21 -8.27
C ALA A 335 13.76 40.14 -9.04
N ASP A 336 14.19 40.62 -10.21
CA ASP A 336 13.39 41.45 -11.09
C ASP A 336 12.42 40.57 -11.90
N THR A 337 11.14 40.93 -11.88
CA THR A 337 10.11 40.25 -12.69
C THR A 337 10.10 40.83 -14.09
N MET A 338 10.30 40.00 -15.11
CA MET A 338 10.45 40.45 -16.49
C MET A 338 9.59 39.61 -17.44
N ARG A 339 8.91 40.29 -18.37
CA ARG A 339 8.22 39.63 -19.48
C ARG A 339 9.25 39.26 -20.55
N ILE A 340 9.18 38.00 -21.02
CA ILE A 340 10.04 37.51 -22.10
C ILE A 340 9.21 37.13 -23.32
N ILE A 341 9.78 37.35 -24.50
CA ILE A 341 9.23 36.91 -25.77
C ILE A 341 10.25 36.07 -26.54
N GLY A 342 9.73 35.16 -27.37
CA GLY A 342 10.52 34.22 -28.14
C GLY A 342 10.61 34.61 -29.60
N LEU A 343 11.80 34.90 -30.10
CA LEU A 343 12.03 35.17 -31.52
C LEU A 343 13.24 34.38 -32.00
N SER A 344 13.11 33.65 -33.10
CA SER A 344 14.24 33.00 -33.79
C SER A 344 14.03 33.16 -35.30
N LEU A 345 14.63 34.21 -35.86
CA LEU A 345 14.35 34.75 -37.19
C LEU A 345 15.58 34.64 -38.11
N GLU A 346 15.35 34.46 -39.41
CA GLU A 346 16.36 34.65 -40.45
C GLU A 346 16.56 36.15 -40.76
N ASP A 347 17.72 36.53 -41.32
CA ASP A 347 18.04 37.95 -41.56
C ASP A 347 16.99 38.69 -42.40
N GLY A 348 16.43 38.04 -43.42
CA GLY A 348 15.34 38.61 -44.24
C GLY A 348 14.00 38.73 -43.51
N GLU A 349 13.73 37.84 -42.54
CA GLU A 349 12.53 37.95 -41.69
C GLU A 349 12.69 39.11 -40.69
N MET A 350 13.90 39.30 -40.15
CA MET A 350 14.23 40.44 -39.30
C MET A 350 14.08 41.77 -40.05
N GLU A 351 14.64 41.87 -41.26
CA GLU A 351 14.50 43.07 -42.11
C GLU A 351 13.03 43.37 -42.42
N THR A 352 12.24 42.35 -42.75
CA THR A 352 10.80 42.52 -43.03
C THR A 352 10.02 42.99 -41.80
N LEU A 353 10.41 42.58 -40.59
CA LEU A 353 9.80 43.04 -39.33
C LEU A 353 10.40 44.35 -38.80
N GLY A 354 11.39 44.93 -39.49
CA GLY A 354 12.10 46.13 -39.01
C GLY A 354 12.96 45.89 -37.77
N LEU A 355 13.38 44.66 -37.53
CA LEU A 355 14.20 44.25 -36.39
C LEU A 355 15.68 44.14 -36.78
N THR A 356 16.57 44.45 -35.85
CA THR A 356 18.01 44.20 -36.00
C THR A 356 18.59 43.67 -34.68
N GLY A 357 19.71 42.94 -34.76
CA GLY A 357 20.50 42.59 -33.57
C GLY A 357 20.12 41.30 -32.82
N ILE A 358 19.37 40.36 -33.42
CA ILE A 358 19.08 39.04 -32.82
C ILE A 358 20.17 38.01 -33.21
N PRO A 359 21.04 37.55 -32.30
CA PRO A 359 22.30 36.86 -32.65
C PRO A 359 22.21 35.32 -32.71
N TRP A 360 21.02 34.73 -32.80
CA TRP A 360 20.83 33.26 -32.73
C TRP A 360 20.01 32.66 -33.88
N GLY A 361 19.72 33.46 -34.91
CA GLY A 361 19.16 33.01 -36.19
C GLY A 361 17.81 32.29 -36.09
N ARG A 362 17.53 31.50 -37.13
CA ARG A 362 16.23 30.85 -37.35
C ARG A 362 15.82 29.85 -36.27
N PHE A 363 14.53 29.53 -36.28
CA PHE A 363 13.97 28.44 -35.48
C PHE A 363 14.57 27.08 -35.84
N ASP A 364 15.11 26.39 -34.83
CA ASP A 364 15.64 25.04 -34.90
C ASP A 364 15.20 24.24 -33.66
N PRO A 365 14.29 23.25 -33.80
CA PRO A 365 13.85 22.40 -32.69
C PRO A 365 14.98 21.65 -31.97
N GLU A 366 16.14 21.48 -32.61
CA GLU A 366 17.29 20.77 -32.04
C GLU A 366 18.38 21.72 -31.50
N LYS A 367 18.08 23.02 -31.41
CA LYS A 367 19.01 24.07 -30.98
C LYS A 367 19.68 23.70 -29.63
N PRO A 368 21.01 23.79 -29.49
CA PRO A 368 21.68 23.46 -28.23
C PRO A 368 21.28 24.37 -27.07
N ALA A 369 21.26 23.83 -25.84
CA ALA A 369 20.89 24.58 -24.63
C ALA A 369 21.75 25.85 -24.42
N LYS A 370 23.05 25.78 -24.73
CA LYS A 370 23.96 26.94 -24.70
C LYS A 370 23.54 28.09 -25.60
N SER A 371 22.87 27.81 -26.72
CA SER A 371 22.31 28.83 -27.61
C SER A 371 20.93 29.29 -27.14
N MET A 372 20.11 28.38 -26.60
CA MET A 372 18.79 28.68 -26.05
C MET A 372 18.85 29.65 -24.85
N ARG A 373 19.87 29.54 -23.99
CA ARG A 373 20.01 30.37 -22.78
C ARG A 373 20.46 31.82 -23.02
N ARG A 374 20.52 32.25 -24.28
CA ARG A 374 20.88 33.63 -24.65
C ARG A 374 19.68 34.56 -24.47
N ILE A 375 19.93 35.77 -24.02
CA ILE A 375 18.89 36.77 -23.79
C ILE A 375 19.37 38.16 -24.21
N LEU A 376 18.45 38.94 -24.78
CA LEU A 376 18.57 40.38 -24.99
C LEU A 376 17.63 41.08 -24.01
N LEU A 377 18.13 42.09 -23.31
CA LEU A 377 17.37 42.80 -22.26
C LEU A 377 16.89 44.17 -22.75
N PRO A 378 15.71 44.66 -22.31
CA PRO A 378 15.28 46.03 -22.62
C PRO A 378 16.23 47.05 -22.00
N GLN A 379 16.50 48.13 -22.74
CA GLN A 379 17.42 49.19 -22.28
C GLN A 379 16.97 49.83 -20.97
N SER A 380 15.65 49.86 -20.71
CA SER A 380 15.06 50.40 -19.48
C SER A 380 15.33 49.57 -18.23
N ASP A 381 15.51 48.25 -18.39
CA ASP A 381 15.51 47.29 -17.27
C ASP A 381 16.93 46.75 -16.99
N ARG A 382 17.96 47.44 -17.49
CA ARG A 382 19.35 47.06 -17.28
C ARG A 382 19.84 47.53 -15.92
N SER A 383 19.51 46.78 -14.87
CA SER A 383 20.08 47.03 -13.53
C SER A 383 21.60 46.74 -13.54
N PRO A 384 22.44 47.56 -12.91
CA PRO A 384 23.91 47.37 -12.89
C PRO A 384 24.37 46.07 -12.21
N GLU A 385 23.48 45.40 -11.48
CA GLU A 385 23.71 44.11 -10.83
C GLU A 385 23.51 42.90 -11.76
N LEU A 386 22.87 43.08 -12.93
CA LEU A 386 22.65 42.02 -13.92
C LEU A 386 23.92 41.69 -14.70
N SER A 387 24.66 40.69 -14.23
CA SER A 387 25.88 40.18 -14.87
C SER A 387 25.66 38.86 -15.62
N ASN A 388 26.53 38.58 -16.59
CA ASN A 388 26.52 37.32 -17.33
C ASN A 388 26.68 36.12 -16.38
N GLY A 389 25.84 35.08 -16.54
CA GLY A 389 25.83 33.91 -15.65
C GLY A 389 24.84 33.96 -14.49
N GLN A 390 24.03 35.03 -14.36
CA GLN A 390 22.88 35.05 -13.47
C GLN A 390 21.86 33.96 -13.80
N VAL A 391 21.09 33.56 -12.79
CA VAL A 391 20.07 32.51 -12.91
C VAL A 391 18.72 33.15 -13.23
N MET A 392 18.12 32.72 -14.34
CA MET A 392 16.70 32.89 -14.61
C MET A 392 15.93 31.82 -13.84
N ARG A 393 14.98 32.24 -13.03
CA ARG A 393 14.05 31.36 -12.33
C ARG A 393 12.68 31.46 -12.96
N ILE A 394 12.16 30.32 -13.38
CA ILE A 394 10.79 30.22 -13.88
C ILE A 394 9.97 29.57 -12.78
N ARG A 395 8.92 30.28 -12.34
CA ARG A 395 7.97 29.77 -11.34
C ARG A 395 6.88 28.98 -12.05
N HIS A 396 6.58 27.80 -11.54
CA HIS A 396 5.47 26.99 -11.98
C HIS A 396 4.46 26.81 -10.84
N THR A 397 3.19 26.58 -11.20
CA THR A 397 2.11 26.41 -10.20
C THR A 397 2.21 25.07 -9.46
N GLU A 398 2.60 24.00 -10.17
CA GLU A 398 2.62 22.63 -9.65
C GLU A 398 4.02 21.98 -9.63
N ASN A 399 4.98 22.55 -10.37
CA ASN A 399 6.32 21.99 -10.54
C ASN A 399 7.38 22.80 -9.77
N PRO A 400 8.52 22.20 -9.38
CA PRO A 400 9.65 22.94 -8.84
C PRO A 400 10.15 23.99 -9.83
N ALA A 401 10.65 25.12 -9.32
CA ALA A 401 11.14 26.20 -10.15
C ALA A 401 12.32 25.75 -11.04
N LEU A 402 12.27 26.10 -12.33
CA LEU A 402 13.34 25.80 -13.27
C LEU A 402 14.39 26.92 -13.22
N GLU A 403 15.62 26.55 -12.82
CA GLU A 403 16.76 27.46 -12.72
C GLU A 403 17.69 27.31 -13.92
N ILE A 404 17.90 28.40 -14.67
CA ILE A 404 18.69 28.38 -15.92
C ILE A 404 19.74 29.51 -15.90
N PRO A 405 21.04 29.22 -16.13
CA PRO A 405 22.06 30.25 -16.22
C PRO A 405 21.96 31.01 -17.55
N LEU A 406 21.69 32.31 -17.48
CA LEU A 406 21.55 33.17 -18.65
C LEU A 406 22.89 33.59 -19.25
N ALA A 407 22.87 33.78 -20.57
CA ALA A 407 23.92 34.42 -21.33
C ALA A 407 23.41 35.74 -21.91
N ILE A 408 23.68 36.87 -21.24
CA ILE A 408 23.28 38.20 -21.71
C ILE A 408 24.11 38.54 -22.96
N GLN A 409 23.46 38.91 -24.06
CA GLN A 409 24.14 39.17 -25.35
C GLN A 409 24.07 40.63 -25.81
N GLY A 410 23.25 41.46 -25.16
CA GLY A 410 23.07 42.86 -25.53
C GLY A 410 21.67 43.33 -25.18
N ASP A 411 21.29 44.45 -25.79
CA ASP A 411 20.03 45.12 -25.55
C ASP A 411 19.04 44.82 -26.70
N THR A 412 17.75 44.68 -26.37
CA THR A 412 16.66 44.58 -27.35
C THR A 412 16.11 45.97 -27.69
N VAL A 413 15.51 46.08 -28.88
CA VAL A 413 14.89 47.31 -29.40
C VAL A 413 13.48 47.53 -28.83
N GLY A 414 12.85 46.47 -28.30
CA GLY A 414 11.48 46.50 -27.77
C GLY A 414 11.38 46.67 -26.26
N ASP A 415 10.15 46.69 -25.78
CA ASP A 415 9.77 46.87 -24.37
C ASP A 415 10.01 45.58 -23.53
N TYR A 416 10.17 44.42 -24.17
CA TYR A 416 10.30 43.12 -23.52
C TYR A 416 11.65 42.46 -23.81
N ALA A 417 12.13 41.63 -22.88
CA ALA A 417 13.31 40.82 -23.11
C ALA A 417 13.06 39.76 -24.19
N VAL A 418 14.07 39.49 -25.01
CA VAL A 418 13.98 38.57 -26.14
C VAL A 418 14.89 37.38 -25.89
N VAL A 419 14.33 36.19 -26.01
CA VAL A 419 15.06 34.91 -25.97
C VAL A 419 14.81 34.16 -27.29
N PRO A 420 15.63 33.15 -27.63
CA PRO A 420 15.29 32.20 -28.68
C PRO A 420 13.90 31.62 -28.45
N VAL A 421 13.07 31.51 -29.49
CA VAL A 421 11.70 30.98 -29.36
C VAL A 421 11.68 29.53 -28.86
N GLU A 422 12.76 28.79 -29.06
CA GLU A 422 12.95 27.46 -28.48
C GLU A 422 12.96 27.48 -26.94
N MET A 423 13.45 28.55 -26.31
CA MET A 423 13.40 28.71 -24.87
C MET A 423 11.94 28.88 -24.41
N ILE A 424 11.16 29.73 -25.07
CA ILE A 424 9.73 29.87 -24.78
C ILE A 424 9.01 28.52 -24.90
N GLY A 425 9.32 27.77 -25.97
CA GLY A 425 8.72 26.47 -26.19
C GLY A 425 9.06 25.44 -25.12
N LEU A 426 10.24 25.55 -24.53
CA LEU A 426 10.71 24.71 -23.44
C LEU A 426 10.07 25.09 -22.11
N ILE A 427 9.98 26.39 -21.83
CA ILE A 427 9.32 26.94 -20.64
C ILE A 427 7.84 26.53 -20.62
N GLU A 428 7.16 26.64 -21.76
CA GLU A 428 5.77 26.20 -21.89
C GLU A 428 5.62 24.69 -21.61
N THR A 429 6.60 23.86 -22.01
CA THR A 429 6.56 22.43 -21.66
C THR A 429 6.80 22.21 -20.17
N ALA A 430 7.58 23.08 -19.52
CA ALA A 430 7.88 23.01 -18.10
C ALA A 430 6.65 23.23 -17.20
N GLU A 431 5.61 23.91 -17.70
CA GLU A 431 4.33 24.06 -16.99
C GLU A 431 3.67 22.72 -16.67
N SER A 432 3.77 21.75 -17.58
CA SER A 432 3.12 20.44 -17.43
C SER A 432 4.07 19.28 -17.16
N ARG A 433 5.39 19.50 -17.27
CA ARG A 433 6.42 18.47 -17.13
C ARG A 433 7.63 19.02 -16.39
N VAL A 434 8.11 18.28 -15.40
CA VAL A 434 9.36 18.66 -14.72
C VAL A 434 10.53 18.54 -15.69
N ILE A 435 11.27 19.63 -15.86
CA ILE A 435 12.50 19.71 -16.66
C ILE A 435 13.66 19.94 -15.71
N GLU A 436 14.75 19.20 -15.90
CA GLU A 436 16.01 19.37 -15.21
C GLU A 436 17.06 19.99 -16.14
N TYR A 437 17.91 20.84 -15.57
CA TYR A 437 19.10 21.38 -16.24
C TYR A 437 20.35 21.01 -15.42
N PRO A 438 20.96 19.84 -15.66
CA PRO A 438 22.17 19.45 -14.96
C PRO A 438 23.37 20.26 -15.46
N LYS A 439 24.03 21.01 -14.56
CA LYS A 439 25.21 21.84 -14.88
C LYS A 439 26.35 21.07 -15.56
N LYS A 440 26.47 19.76 -15.32
CA LYS A 440 27.51 18.89 -15.91
C LYS A 440 27.29 18.60 -17.38
N THR A 441 26.03 18.44 -17.81
CA THR A 441 25.68 18.06 -19.17
C THR A 441 25.36 19.26 -20.06
N ASP A 442 25.04 20.43 -19.46
CA ASP A 442 24.61 21.65 -20.18
C ASP A 442 23.52 21.34 -21.22
N GLU A 443 22.53 20.54 -20.81
CA GLU A 443 21.41 20.12 -21.63
C GLU A 443 20.13 20.14 -20.80
N PHE A 444 19.01 20.49 -21.44
CA PHE A 444 17.68 20.36 -20.84
C PHE A 444 17.18 18.93 -21.02
N LEU A 445 16.83 18.30 -19.91
CA LEU A 445 16.33 16.92 -19.87
C LEU A 445 14.99 16.93 -19.15
N LEU A 446 14.04 16.14 -19.63
CA LEU A 446 12.85 15.81 -18.86
C LEU A 446 13.31 15.06 -17.61
N ALA A 447 12.87 15.53 -16.45
CA ALA A 447 13.00 14.76 -15.23
C ALA A 447 12.30 13.42 -15.45
N ARG A 448 12.82 12.39 -14.77
CA ARG A 448 12.16 11.10 -14.81
C ARG A 448 10.75 11.25 -14.25
N ALA A 449 9.75 10.82 -15.02
CA ALA A 449 8.39 10.81 -14.51
C ALA A 449 8.36 9.98 -13.22
N GLY A 450 7.74 10.51 -12.16
CA GLY A 450 7.54 9.77 -10.93
C GLY A 450 6.90 8.41 -11.18
N TYR A 451 6.99 7.52 -10.21
CA TYR A 451 6.42 6.19 -10.28
C TYR A 451 4.90 6.24 -10.41
N ARG A 452 4.39 5.36 -11.25
CA ARG A 452 2.97 5.34 -11.66
C ARG A 452 2.12 4.36 -10.87
N GLY A 453 2.77 3.59 -10.00
CA GLY A 453 2.12 2.72 -9.04
C GLY A 453 3.13 2.11 -8.08
N PHE A 454 2.65 1.18 -7.27
CA PHE A 454 3.45 0.47 -6.31
C PHE A 454 2.92 -0.94 -6.10
N ARG A 455 3.79 -1.80 -5.58
CA ARG A 455 3.44 -3.09 -5.03
C ARG A 455 3.91 -3.12 -3.58
N MET A 456 2.96 -3.17 -2.66
CA MET A 456 3.23 -3.12 -1.23
C MET A 456 2.70 -4.38 -0.57
N PHE A 457 3.39 -4.88 0.45
CA PHE A 457 2.88 -5.90 1.36
C PHE A 457 2.87 -5.33 2.77
N ALA A 458 1.73 -5.46 3.44
CA ALA A 458 1.63 -5.18 4.85
C ALA A 458 2.46 -6.19 5.65
N ARG A 459 2.96 -5.78 6.81
CA ARG A 459 3.73 -6.66 7.70
C ARG A 459 2.87 -7.84 8.17
N SER A 460 1.64 -7.54 8.61
CA SER A 460 0.64 -8.52 9.00
C SER A 460 -0.68 -8.27 8.27
N ILE A 461 -1.47 -9.33 8.12
CA ILE A 461 -2.84 -9.23 7.63
C ILE A 461 -3.72 -8.32 8.49
N ASN A 462 -3.34 -8.13 9.76
CA ASN A 462 -4.05 -7.26 10.67
C ASN A 462 -3.89 -5.77 10.35
N ASP A 463 -2.81 -5.40 9.66
CA ASP A 463 -2.46 -4.00 9.35
C ASP A 463 -3.16 -3.51 8.08
N ILE A 464 -3.62 -4.44 7.23
CA ILE A 464 -4.30 -4.17 5.95
C ILE A 464 -5.48 -3.19 6.08
N PRO A 465 -6.44 -3.34 7.02
CA PRO A 465 -7.55 -2.40 7.14
C PRO A 465 -7.12 -0.99 7.56
N GLY A 466 -6.05 -0.87 8.35
CA GLY A 466 -5.50 0.43 8.76
C GLY A 466 -4.85 1.16 7.58
N LEU A 467 -4.02 0.43 6.82
CA LEU A 467 -3.39 0.94 5.60
C LEU A 467 -4.45 1.31 4.55
N PHE A 468 -5.47 0.48 4.35
CA PHE A 468 -6.57 0.76 3.42
C PHE A 468 -7.25 2.10 3.70
N ARG A 469 -7.63 2.35 4.96
CA ARG A 469 -8.25 3.63 5.37
C ARG A 469 -7.34 4.81 5.11
N GLN A 470 -6.05 4.70 5.43
CA GLN A 470 -5.10 5.79 5.18
C GLN A 470 -4.94 6.10 3.70
N PHE A 471 -4.94 5.08 2.82
CA PHE A 471 -4.94 5.33 1.37
C PHE A 471 -6.22 6.01 0.92
N THR A 472 -7.37 5.61 1.45
CA THR A 472 -8.65 6.28 1.18
C THR A 472 -8.65 7.74 1.67
N ASP A 473 -8.10 8.02 2.85
CA ASP A 473 -7.99 9.38 3.41
C ASP A 473 -7.04 10.27 2.57
N MET A 474 -6.10 9.67 1.85
CA MET A 474 -5.22 10.34 0.88
C MET A 474 -5.80 10.41 -0.54
N ASP A 475 -7.07 10.02 -0.75
CA ASP A 475 -7.74 9.94 -2.06
C ASP A 475 -7.03 8.98 -3.06
N ILE A 476 -6.39 7.93 -2.54
CA ILE A 476 -5.73 6.88 -3.32
C ILE A 476 -6.59 5.62 -3.27
N ASP A 477 -7.20 5.27 -4.41
CA ASP A 477 -7.91 3.99 -4.56
C ASP A 477 -6.91 2.83 -4.61
N VAL A 478 -7.14 1.79 -3.80
CA VAL A 478 -6.25 0.63 -3.67
C VAL A 478 -7.02 -0.69 -3.73
N ILE A 479 -6.44 -1.66 -4.44
CA ILE A 479 -6.91 -3.03 -4.59
C ILE A 479 -6.28 -3.88 -3.48
N THR A 480 -7.13 -4.47 -2.63
CA THR A 480 -6.75 -5.31 -1.48
C THR A 480 -7.86 -6.30 -1.11
N GLN A 481 -7.54 -7.36 -0.36
CA GLN A 481 -8.52 -8.34 0.16
C GLN A 481 -9.17 -7.92 1.50
N VAL A 482 -9.35 -6.61 1.75
CA VAL A 482 -9.85 -6.09 3.04
C VAL A 482 -11.21 -6.68 3.43
N ARG A 483 -12.10 -6.91 2.44
CA ARG A 483 -13.46 -7.41 2.69
C ARG A 483 -13.48 -8.83 3.29
N GLU A 484 -12.58 -9.71 2.87
CA GLU A 484 -12.50 -11.07 3.42
C GLU A 484 -11.95 -11.06 4.84
N ILE A 485 -10.93 -10.23 5.09
CA ILE A 485 -10.31 -10.05 6.40
C ILE A 485 -11.33 -9.48 7.41
N GLU A 486 -12.10 -8.46 7.02
CA GLU A 486 -13.12 -7.87 7.89
C GLU A 486 -14.25 -8.83 8.21
N ARG A 487 -14.69 -9.67 7.25
CA ARG A 487 -15.70 -10.71 7.49
C ARG A 487 -15.28 -11.68 8.59
N ILE A 488 -14.03 -12.14 8.58
CA ILE A 488 -13.52 -13.04 9.62
C ILE A 488 -13.41 -12.33 10.96
N LYS A 489 -12.97 -11.07 11.00
CA LYS A 489 -12.96 -10.26 12.24
C LYS A 489 -14.36 -10.03 12.80
N VAL A 490 -15.39 -9.92 11.96
CA VAL A 490 -16.79 -9.80 12.41
C VAL A 490 -17.29 -11.14 12.93
N LEU A 491 -16.99 -12.25 12.23
CA LEU A 491 -17.35 -13.60 12.65
C LEU A 491 -16.73 -13.96 14.01
N ASP A 492 -15.43 -13.74 14.20
CA ASP A 492 -14.74 -14.01 15.46
C ASP A 492 -15.33 -13.18 16.62
N ARG A 493 -15.60 -11.89 16.39
CA ARG A 493 -16.28 -11.03 17.39
C ARG A 493 -17.69 -11.53 17.69
N GLY A 494 -18.46 -11.94 16.69
CA GLY A 494 -19.79 -12.50 16.85
C GLY A 494 -19.79 -13.79 17.68
N LEU A 495 -18.94 -14.75 17.31
CA LEU A 495 -18.78 -16.02 18.05
C LEU A 495 -18.31 -15.80 19.49
N THR A 496 -17.42 -14.81 19.71
CA THR A 496 -16.98 -14.43 21.06
C THR A 496 -18.13 -13.91 21.92
N ARG A 497 -19.03 -13.10 21.34
CA ARG A 497 -20.21 -12.58 22.05
C ARG A 497 -21.18 -13.70 22.40
N ILE A 498 -21.47 -14.60 21.45
CA ILE A 498 -22.34 -15.75 21.68
C ILE A 498 -21.76 -16.66 22.76
N PHE A 499 -20.44 -16.93 22.71
CA PHE A 499 -19.75 -17.69 23.74
C PHE A 499 -19.95 -17.08 25.13
N TRP A 500 -19.71 -15.78 25.29
CA TRP A 500 -19.87 -15.12 26.59
C TRP A 500 -21.33 -15.13 27.08
N LEU A 501 -22.32 -14.97 26.20
CA LEU A 501 -23.73 -15.08 26.56
C LEU A 501 -24.07 -16.47 27.11
N VAL A 502 -23.67 -17.54 26.40
CA VAL A 502 -23.94 -18.92 26.84
C VAL A 502 -23.11 -19.26 28.09
N ALA A 503 -21.87 -18.79 28.18
CA ALA A 503 -21.00 -19.03 29.32
C ALA A 503 -21.54 -18.39 30.60
N ILE A 504 -22.02 -17.14 30.55
CA ILE A 504 -22.61 -16.47 31.71
C ILE A 504 -23.86 -17.21 32.18
N VAL A 505 -24.77 -17.56 31.27
CA VAL A 505 -25.99 -18.32 31.60
C VAL A 505 -25.63 -19.68 32.21
N GLY A 506 -24.67 -20.39 31.61
CA GLY A 506 -24.18 -21.68 32.10
C GLY A 506 -23.52 -21.59 33.48
N ILE A 507 -22.69 -20.57 33.72
CA ILE A 507 -22.05 -20.35 35.02
C ILE A 507 -23.10 -20.05 36.09
N ILE A 508 -24.06 -19.17 35.81
CA ILE A 508 -25.13 -18.85 36.76
C ILE A 508 -25.98 -20.09 37.06
N GLY A 509 -26.39 -20.83 36.02
CA GLY A 509 -27.15 -22.07 36.17
C GLY A 509 -26.38 -23.15 36.95
N GLY A 510 -25.09 -23.32 36.66
CA GLY A 510 -24.21 -24.25 37.36
C GLY A 510 -24.02 -23.88 38.84
N ILE A 511 -23.80 -22.60 39.15
CA ILE A 511 -23.70 -22.09 40.52
C ILE A 511 -25.00 -22.36 41.29
N ALA A 512 -26.15 -22.07 40.69
CA ALA A 512 -27.46 -22.26 41.29
C ALA A 512 -27.76 -23.76 41.55
N ALA A 513 -27.46 -24.63 40.57
CA ALA A 513 -27.63 -26.08 40.72
C ALA A 513 -26.72 -26.66 41.82
N LEU A 514 -25.44 -26.26 41.84
CA LEU A 514 -24.50 -26.63 42.91
C LEU A 514 -24.98 -26.15 44.27
N MET A 515 -25.40 -24.89 44.37
CA MET A 515 -25.88 -24.31 45.61
C MET A 515 -27.11 -25.04 46.14
N ALA A 516 -28.12 -25.28 45.29
CA ALA A 516 -29.35 -25.99 45.66
C ALA A 516 -29.07 -27.42 46.12
N SER A 517 -28.19 -28.14 45.42
CA SER A 517 -27.86 -29.52 45.74
C SER A 517 -27.04 -29.65 47.03
N LEU A 518 -26.00 -28.83 47.20
CA LEU A 518 -25.19 -28.81 48.43
C LEU A 518 -26.03 -28.38 49.63
N TYR A 519 -26.91 -27.39 49.45
CA TYR A 519 -27.85 -26.97 50.49
C TYR A 519 -28.77 -28.12 50.91
N ALA A 520 -29.36 -28.84 49.95
CA ALA A 520 -30.23 -29.97 50.23
C ALA A 520 -29.48 -31.14 50.91
N ALA A 521 -28.22 -31.36 50.53
CA ALA A 521 -27.36 -32.36 51.18
C ALA A 521 -27.05 -32.01 52.64
N VAL A 522 -26.76 -30.74 52.94
CA VAL A 522 -26.54 -30.26 54.31
C VAL A 522 -27.80 -30.42 55.16
N GLU A 523 -28.98 -30.08 54.61
CA GLU A 523 -30.24 -30.22 55.35
C GLU A 523 -30.57 -31.69 55.65
N ARG A 524 -30.37 -32.60 54.68
CA ARG A 524 -30.55 -34.05 54.90
C ARG A 524 -29.61 -34.63 55.95
N LYS A 525 -28.39 -34.08 56.09
CA LYS A 525 -27.33 -34.58 56.99
C LYS A 525 -27.23 -33.77 58.28
N LYS A 526 -28.21 -32.92 58.58
CA LYS A 526 -28.21 -32.05 59.77
C LYS A 526 -28.01 -32.86 61.07
N ARG A 527 -28.67 -34.00 61.20
CA ARG A 527 -28.53 -34.92 62.35
C ARG A 527 -27.12 -35.48 62.48
N ASP A 528 -26.58 -36.06 61.41
CA ASP A 528 -25.24 -36.68 61.41
C ASP A 528 -24.14 -35.64 61.69
N ILE A 529 -24.28 -34.43 61.14
CA ILE A 529 -23.38 -33.31 61.39
C ILE A 529 -23.44 -32.86 62.86
N SER A 530 -24.62 -32.84 63.48
CA SER A 530 -24.77 -32.51 64.90
C SER A 530 -24.15 -33.56 65.82
N VAL A 531 -24.28 -34.85 65.49
CA VAL A 531 -23.60 -35.94 66.23
C VAL A 531 -22.08 -35.83 66.12
N LEU A 532 -21.55 -35.56 64.92
CA LEU A 532 -20.13 -35.34 64.69
C LEU A 532 -19.58 -34.16 65.50
N ARG A 533 -20.38 -33.09 65.69
CA ARG A 533 -20.03 -31.95 66.56
C ARG A 533 -19.99 -32.32 68.04
N LEU A 534 -20.89 -33.19 68.51
CA LEU A 534 -20.87 -33.71 69.89
C LEU A 534 -19.63 -34.57 70.15
N MET A 535 -19.13 -35.27 69.13
CA MET A 535 -17.89 -36.06 69.20
C MET A 535 -16.60 -35.24 69.13
N GLY A 536 -16.68 -33.91 69.09
CA GLY A 536 -15.52 -33.01 69.22
C GLY A 536 -15.03 -32.33 67.93
N LEU A 537 -15.76 -32.43 66.81
CA LEU A 537 -15.43 -31.67 65.59
C LEU A 537 -15.69 -30.17 65.77
N ALA A 538 -14.69 -29.36 65.43
CA ALA A 538 -14.77 -27.91 65.54
C ALA A 538 -15.71 -27.30 64.48
N ARG A 539 -16.36 -26.16 64.81
CA ARG A 539 -17.28 -25.42 63.91
C ARG A 539 -16.65 -25.09 62.54
N LEU A 540 -15.33 -24.82 62.54
CA LEU A 540 -14.58 -24.51 61.32
C LEU A 540 -14.29 -25.75 60.45
N GLU A 541 -14.32 -26.95 61.03
CA GLU A 541 -14.09 -28.21 60.30
C GLU A 541 -15.37 -28.69 59.64
N VAL A 542 -16.51 -28.51 60.31
CA VAL A 542 -17.84 -28.69 59.71
C VAL A 542 -18.08 -27.71 58.54
N PHE A 543 -17.59 -26.48 58.64
CA PHE A 543 -17.66 -25.50 57.54
C PHE A 543 -16.87 -25.89 56.28
N ARG A 544 -15.75 -26.64 56.44
CA ARG A 544 -14.93 -27.06 55.28
C ARG A 544 -15.53 -28.24 54.53
N PHE A 545 -16.48 -28.94 55.12
CA PHE A 545 -17.03 -30.17 54.56
C PHE A 545 -17.73 -29.96 53.20
N PRO A 546 -18.68 -29.01 53.04
CA PRO A 546 -19.30 -28.77 51.73
C PRO A 546 -18.32 -28.18 50.70
N VAL A 547 -17.32 -27.42 51.15
CA VAL A 547 -16.28 -26.85 50.29
C VAL A 547 -15.42 -27.94 49.65
N TYR A 548 -14.99 -28.94 50.41
CA TYR A 548 -14.25 -30.07 49.85
C TYR A 548 -15.12 -30.89 48.89
N GLN A 549 -16.39 -31.09 49.20
CA GLN A 549 -17.31 -31.79 48.31
C GLN A 549 -17.51 -31.07 46.98
N GLY A 550 -17.75 -29.76 47.03
CA GLY A 550 -17.88 -28.94 45.84
C GLY A 550 -16.64 -28.96 44.95
N VAL A 551 -15.44 -28.90 45.54
CA VAL A 551 -14.17 -28.96 44.78
C VAL A 551 -13.96 -30.34 44.15
N VAL A 552 -14.27 -31.43 44.86
CA VAL A 552 -14.16 -32.79 44.31
C VAL A 552 -15.14 -32.99 43.15
N ILE A 553 -16.41 -32.61 43.33
CA ILE A 553 -17.43 -32.67 42.27
C ILE A 553 -16.98 -31.84 41.06
N ALA A 554 -16.56 -30.58 41.26
CA ALA A 554 -16.10 -29.70 40.19
C ALA A 554 -14.91 -30.28 39.43
N SER A 555 -13.93 -30.85 40.14
CA SER A 555 -12.75 -31.46 39.52
C SER A 555 -13.14 -32.65 38.63
N ILE A 556 -14.01 -33.54 39.13
CA ILE A 556 -14.48 -34.70 38.37
C ILE A 556 -15.32 -34.25 37.17
N SER A 557 -16.20 -33.25 37.34
CA SER A 557 -16.98 -32.67 36.25
C SER A 557 -16.13 -32.08 35.15
N VAL A 558 -15.07 -31.35 35.49
CA VAL A 558 -14.15 -30.78 34.49
C VAL A 558 -13.43 -31.90 33.73
N VAL A 559 -12.93 -32.92 34.41
CA VAL A 559 -12.29 -34.08 33.75
C VAL A 559 -13.27 -34.78 32.82
N LEU A 560 -14.50 -35.02 33.27
CA LEU A 560 -15.54 -35.64 32.44
C LEU A 560 -15.88 -34.78 31.22
N ALA A 561 -16.03 -33.47 31.40
CA ALA A 561 -16.32 -32.56 30.30
C ALA A 561 -15.16 -32.47 29.29
N ILE A 562 -13.90 -32.54 29.74
CA ILE A 562 -12.72 -32.63 28.86
C ILE A 562 -12.74 -33.94 28.07
N LEU A 563 -13.11 -35.06 28.68
CA LEU A 563 -13.23 -36.35 28.00
C LEU A 563 -14.33 -36.33 26.94
N VAL A 564 -15.50 -35.76 27.26
CA VAL A 564 -16.61 -35.56 26.32
C VAL A 564 -16.18 -34.63 25.18
N TYR A 565 -15.49 -33.53 25.50
CA TYR A 565 -14.93 -32.65 24.49
C TYR A 565 -13.94 -33.38 23.57
N ALA A 566 -13.01 -34.15 24.12
CA ALA A 566 -11.97 -34.84 23.34
C ALA A 566 -12.57 -35.87 22.37
N THR A 567 -13.57 -36.63 22.84
CA THR A 567 -14.31 -37.60 22.03
C THR A 567 -15.11 -36.89 20.92
N LEU A 568 -15.90 -35.86 21.25
CA LEU A 568 -16.65 -35.11 20.24
C LEU A 568 -15.75 -34.36 19.25
N ALA A 569 -14.67 -33.72 19.72
CA ALA A 569 -13.70 -33.04 18.86
C ALA A 569 -13.01 -34.03 17.91
N GLY A 570 -12.70 -35.24 18.37
CA GLY A 570 -12.18 -36.33 17.54
C GLY A 570 -13.16 -36.72 16.44
N ILE A 571 -14.44 -36.93 16.78
CA ILE A 571 -15.51 -37.25 15.83
C ILE A 571 -15.67 -36.11 14.80
N ILE A 572 -15.75 -34.86 15.26
CA ILE A 572 -15.91 -33.69 14.38
C ILE A 572 -14.73 -33.60 13.40
N ASN A 573 -13.49 -33.64 13.90
CA ASN A 573 -12.32 -33.53 13.02
C ASN A 573 -12.21 -34.69 12.03
N PHE A 574 -12.69 -35.89 12.40
CA PHE A 574 -12.74 -37.04 11.49
C PHE A 574 -13.81 -36.85 10.40
N VAL A 575 -15.03 -36.48 10.77
CA VAL A 575 -16.16 -36.29 9.83
C VAL A 575 -15.86 -35.21 8.80
N PHE A 576 -15.22 -34.11 9.22
CA PHE A 576 -14.91 -32.98 8.34
C PHE A 576 -13.49 -33.04 7.74
N SER A 577 -12.80 -34.18 7.84
CA SER A 577 -11.44 -34.34 7.31
C SER A 577 -11.35 -34.17 5.79
N ALA A 578 -12.44 -34.40 5.06
CA ALA A 578 -12.49 -34.25 3.60
C ALA A 578 -12.43 -32.79 3.13
N ASP A 579 -12.86 -31.83 3.96
CA ASP A 579 -12.89 -30.39 3.61
C ASP A 579 -11.66 -29.61 4.13
N LEU A 580 -10.69 -30.31 4.73
CA LEU A 580 -9.52 -29.74 5.41
C LEU A 580 -8.23 -30.08 4.67
N GLU A 581 -7.29 -29.13 4.62
CA GLU A 581 -5.93 -29.38 4.13
C GLU A 581 -5.11 -30.16 5.18
N LEU A 582 -4.03 -30.81 4.76
CA LEU A 582 -3.17 -31.63 5.64
C LEU A 582 -2.72 -30.84 6.88
N GLY A 583 -3.18 -31.26 8.06
CA GLY A 583 -2.83 -30.67 9.36
C GLY A 583 -3.82 -29.65 9.92
N GLN A 584 -4.80 -29.20 9.14
CA GLN A 584 -5.87 -28.31 9.63
C GLN A 584 -6.89 -29.09 10.48
N LYS A 585 -7.42 -28.44 11.52
CA LYS A 585 -8.40 -29.02 12.44
C LYS A 585 -9.46 -28.00 12.81
N ILE A 586 -10.73 -28.35 12.59
CA ILE A 586 -11.89 -27.47 12.81
C ILE A 586 -12.22 -27.29 14.29
N CYS A 587 -12.07 -28.34 15.10
CA CYS A 587 -12.33 -28.28 16.52
C CYS A 587 -11.03 -28.52 17.29
N THR A 588 -10.39 -27.44 17.73
CA THR A 588 -9.18 -27.50 18.56
C THR A 588 -9.19 -26.43 19.63
N LEU A 589 -8.67 -26.79 20.80
CA LEU A 589 -8.61 -25.91 21.95
C LEU A 589 -7.16 -25.87 22.46
N PRO A 590 -6.54 -24.69 22.61
CA PRO A 590 -5.25 -24.57 23.25
C PRO A 590 -5.29 -25.08 24.69
N THR A 591 -4.20 -25.67 25.17
CA THR A 591 -4.13 -26.28 26.51
C THR A 591 -4.43 -25.29 27.64
N ALA A 592 -4.13 -24.00 27.44
CA ALA A 592 -4.44 -22.92 28.36
C ALA A 592 -5.95 -22.82 28.69
N PHE A 593 -6.84 -23.12 27.74
CA PHE A 593 -8.28 -23.05 27.99
C PHE A 593 -8.78 -24.14 28.93
N PHE A 594 -8.14 -25.31 28.98
CA PHE A 594 -8.47 -26.32 29.98
C PHE A 594 -8.13 -25.85 31.39
N ILE A 595 -7.03 -25.10 31.54
CA ILE A 595 -6.65 -24.48 32.81
C ILE A 595 -7.68 -23.41 33.20
N TYR A 596 -8.08 -22.55 32.26
CA TYR A 596 -9.12 -21.56 32.53
C TYR A 596 -10.46 -22.20 32.91
N ALA A 597 -10.87 -23.27 32.24
CA ALA A 597 -12.08 -24.02 32.59
C ALA A 597 -11.97 -24.63 34.00
N PHE A 598 -10.83 -25.21 34.36
CA PHE A 598 -10.59 -25.77 35.69
C PHE A 598 -10.63 -24.70 36.80
N VAL A 599 -9.95 -23.57 36.60
CA VAL A 599 -9.90 -22.46 37.57
C VAL A 599 -11.28 -21.83 37.75
N THR A 600 -11.99 -21.55 36.65
CA THR A 600 -13.33 -20.93 36.70
C THR A 600 -14.36 -21.85 37.34
N THR A 601 -14.39 -23.14 36.99
CA THR A 601 -15.32 -24.11 37.59
C THR A 601 -15.00 -24.35 39.07
N SER A 602 -13.72 -24.44 39.44
CA SER A 602 -13.30 -24.56 40.84
C SER A 602 -13.66 -23.32 41.65
N GLY A 603 -13.46 -22.12 41.09
CA GLY A 603 -13.85 -20.86 41.73
C GLY A 603 -15.37 -20.75 41.93
N ALA A 604 -16.16 -21.11 40.92
CA ALA A 604 -17.61 -21.16 41.00
C ALA A 604 -18.09 -22.17 42.06
N ALA A 605 -17.48 -23.36 42.11
CA ALA A 605 -17.80 -24.38 43.09
C ALA A 605 -17.46 -23.96 44.53
N ILE A 606 -16.31 -23.31 44.74
CA ILE A 606 -15.95 -22.74 46.04
C ILE A 606 -16.98 -21.68 46.45
N LEU A 607 -17.38 -20.79 45.53
CA LEU A 607 -18.37 -19.76 45.82
C LEU A 607 -19.75 -20.36 46.20
N SER A 608 -20.26 -21.29 45.40
CA SER A 608 -21.49 -22.03 45.71
C SER A 608 -21.41 -22.76 47.05
N SER A 609 -20.28 -23.39 47.33
CA SER A 609 -20.07 -24.15 48.56
C SER A 609 -19.96 -23.26 49.79
N LEU A 610 -19.32 -22.09 49.67
CA LEU A 610 -19.26 -21.09 50.75
C LEU A 610 -20.67 -20.60 51.11
N LEU A 611 -21.49 -20.30 50.10
CA LEU A 611 -22.89 -19.88 50.31
C LEU A 611 -23.71 -20.97 51.02
N ALA A 612 -23.55 -22.25 50.62
CA ALA A 612 -24.19 -23.37 51.30
C ALA A 612 -23.67 -23.57 52.75
N SER A 613 -22.36 -23.36 52.96
CA SER A 613 -21.70 -23.61 54.25
C SER A 613 -22.06 -22.59 55.36
N VAL A 614 -22.52 -21.39 54.99
CA VAL A 614 -23.01 -20.39 55.97
C VAL A 614 -24.18 -20.94 56.79
N ARG A 615 -25.02 -21.80 56.20
CA ARG A 615 -26.14 -22.43 56.91
C ARG A 615 -25.68 -23.51 57.88
N THR A 616 -24.61 -24.25 57.55
CA THR A 616 -24.05 -25.29 58.42
C THR A 616 -23.53 -24.73 59.75
N ILE A 617 -23.10 -23.47 59.75
CA ILE A 617 -22.65 -22.73 60.94
C ILE A 617 -23.81 -22.44 61.90
N GLN A 618 -25.06 -22.38 61.41
CA GLN A 618 -26.26 -22.04 62.18
C GLN A 618 -26.94 -23.24 62.85
N ILE A 619 -26.50 -24.47 62.56
CA ILE A 619 -27.06 -25.69 63.17
C ILE A 619 -26.67 -25.74 64.65
N ASP A 620 -27.60 -26.02 65.56
CA ASP A 620 -27.33 -26.10 66.99
C ASP A 620 -26.94 -27.53 67.38
N PRO A 621 -25.80 -27.78 68.07
CA PRO A 621 -25.45 -29.12 68.54
C PRO A 621 -26.52 -29.75 69.44
N ALA A 622 -27.38 -28.96 70.09
CA ALA A 622 -28.47 -29.45 70.93
C ALA A 622 -29.68 -29.98 70.14
N GLU A 623 -29.79 -29.73 68.83
CA GLU A 623 -30.90 -30.25 68.01
C GLU A 623 -30.86 -31.78 67.88
N ALA A 624 -29.67 -32.41 67.93
CA ALA A 624 -29.55 -33.87 67.86
C ALA A 624 -30.19 -34.60 69.05
N ILE A 625 -30.39 -33.91 70.17
CA ILE A 625 -30.93 -34.47 71.42
C ILE A 625 -32.45 -34.17 71.53
N ARG A 626 -32.99 -33.25 70.71
CA ARG A 626 -34.40 -32.83 70.77
C ARG A 626 -35.35 -33.62 69.86
N GLU A 627 -34.83 -34.44 68.95
CA GLU A 627 -35.61 -35.28 68.04
C GLU A 627 -35.75 -36.75 68.50
N GLU A 628 -35.31 -37.06 69.72
CA GLU A 628 -35.73 -38.27 70.47
C GLU A 628 -36.93 -37.92 71.37
#